data_AF-A0A5N9A4P8-F1
#
_entry.id   AF-A0A5N9A4P8-F1
#
_cell.length_a   1.000
_cell.length_b   1.000
_cell.length_c   1.000
_cell.angle_alpha   90.00
_cell.angle_beta   90.00
_cell.angle_gamma   90.00
#
_symmetry.space_group_name_H-M   'P 1'
#
loop_
_entity.id
_entity.type
_entity.pdbx_description
1 polymer ?
#
loop_
_entity_poly.entity_id
_entity_poly.type
_entity_poly.pdbx_seq_one_letter_code
_entity_poly.pdbx_strand_id
1 'polypeptide(L)'
;MFPQLRKLEQKYAKELAIIGVHSAKFPNEKDSFNLTNAVRRYELEHPVINDAQFQVWQQYSCRAWPTLMFIDPQGQVIGKHEGELPFDALDSLLSQMIEQFDKDGLLVHRAVPSSFQKTDDTALRYPGKVLADGPGERLFITDTNHNRIVITGMDGAVKQVIGSGEEDFDDGSFADSTFNHPQGVALDGDILYVADTENHAIREVDLIKETVATVAGTGEQGNTRDGRRPGRTMALSSPFDLVCQNGVLYIAMAGIHQLWSLELDSGMVGPFAGNGRESITDGPLGSAELAQPCGLTTNGTKLFFADSETSSVRSADIDPAGRVQTIVGLDLFVFGDADGSDHHVRLQHPIGITYHDGVLYITDTYNHKIKRVLPATKSAFTVLGTGKPGHVEGAL
;
A
#
# COMPACT_ATOMS: atom_id res chain seq x y z
N MET A 1 -2.94 10.71 0.87
CA MET A 1 -3.38 11.74 1.85
C MET A 1 -2.40 11.99 3.01
N PHE A 2 -1.85 10.97 3.70
CA PHE A 2 -1.01 11.18 4.90
C PHE A 2 0.29 11.98 4.67
N PRO A 3 1.08 11.76 3.59
CA PRO A 3 2.28 12.58 3.33
C PRO A 3 1.94 14.07 3.18
N GLN A 4 0.80 14.38 2.56
CA GLN A 4 0.33 15.75 2.41
C GLN A 4 0.03 16.38 3.78
N LEU A 5 -0.60 15.65 4.71
CA LEU A 5 -0.85 16.15 6.08
C LEU A 5 0.44 16.38 6.87
N ARG A 6 1.42 15.46 6.79
CA ARG A 6 2.71 15.62 7.48
C ARG A 6 3.42 16.91 7.05
N LYS A 7 3.43 17.21 5.75
CA LYS A 7 3.97 18.48 5.22
C LYS A 7 3.25 19.71 5.80
N LEU A 8 1.92 19.65 5.92
CA LEU A 8 1.12 20.74 6.48
C LEU A 8 1.35 20.93 7.99
N GLU A 9 1.45 19.84 8.74
CA GLU A 9 1.76 19.87 10.19
C GLU A 9 3.10 20.52 10.46
N GLN A 10 4.12 20.19 9.68
CA GLN A 10 5.43 20.80 9.80
C GLN A 10 5.40 22.29 9.42
N LYS A 11 4.73 22.63 8.31
CA LYS A 11 4.66 24.01 7.81
C LYS A 11 3.88 24.95 8.73
N TYR A 12 2.78 24.47 9.31
CA TYR A 12 1.85 25.25 10.14
C TYR A 12 1.83 24.79 11.59
N ALA A 13 2.98 24.33 12.10
CA ALA A 13 3.09 23.64 13.39
C ALA A 13 2.56 24.44 14.60
N LYS A 14 2.45 25.78 14.49
CA LYS A 14 1.96 26.64 15.58
C LYS A 14 0.55 27.16 15.34
N GLU A 15 0.02 27.02 14.14
CA GLU A 15 -1.22 27.61 13.66
C GLU A 15 -2.30 26.56 13.38
N LEU A 16 -1.89 25.34 13.03
CA LEU A 16 -2.78 24.25 12.61
C LEU A 16 -2.70 23.08 13.59
N ALA A 17 -3.87 22.58 13.96
CA ALA A 17 -4.02 21.29 14.61
C ALA A 17 -4.73 20.33 13.66
N ILE A 18 -4.13 19.17 13.42
CA ILE A 18 -4.76 18.08 12.69
C ILE A 18 -5.21 17.03 13.70
N ILE A 19 -6.41 16.49 13.51
CA ILE A 19 -6.94 15.39 14.31
C ILE A 19 -7.43 14.31 13.34
N GLY A 20 -6.79 13.15 13.38
CA GLY A 20 -7.22 11.98 12.62
C GLY A 20 -8.44 11.35 13.30
N VAL A 21 -9.60 11.36 12.65
CA VAL A 21 -10.78 10.64 13.14
C VAL A 21 -10.87 9.31 12.40
N HIS A 22 -10.33 8.26 13.00
CA HIS A 22 -10.31 6.94 12.40
C HIS A 22 -11.68 6.28 12.51
N SER A 23 -12.43 6.27 11.40
CA SER A 23 -13.70 5.54 11.26
C SER A 23 -13.45 4.28 10.46
N ALA A 24 -13.39 3.14 11.13
CA ALA A 24 -12.94 1.85 10.58
C ALA A 24 -13.89 1.26 9.52
N LYS A 25 -13.36 0.90 8.34
CA LYS A 25 -14.10 0.11 7.34
C LYS A 25 -14.19 -1.34 7.77
N PHE A 26 -13.07 -1.93 8.17
CA PHE A 26 -12.94 -3.33 8.54
C PHE A 26 -13.03 -3.54 10.07
N PRO A 27 -13.55 -4.70 10.53
CA PRO A 27 -13.60 -5.04 11.95
C PRO A 27 -12.24 -4.98 12.66
N ASN A 28 -11.17 -5.44 12.00
CA ASN A 28 -9.82 -5.43 12.54
C ASN A 28 -9.33 -4.02 12.93
N GLU A 29 -9.76 -2.99 12.20
CA GLU A 29 -9.32 -1.61 12.41
C GLU A 29 -10.00 -0.94 13.60
N LYS A 30 -11.13 -1.48 14.09
CA LYS A 30 -11.83 -0.98 15.29
C LYS A 30 -11.05 -1.22 16.57
N ASP A 31 -10.16 -2.21 16.57
CA ASP A 31 -9.34 -2.53 17.72
C ASP A 31 -8.27 -1.46 17.95
N SER A 32 -8.15 -0.98 19.20
CA SER A 32 -7.26 0.13 19.52
C SER A 32 -5.78 -0.25 19.46
N PHE A 33 -5.43 -1.51 19.68
CA PHE A 33 -4.06 -1.99 19.54
C PHE A 33 -3.66 -2.01 18.05
N ASN A 34 -4.53 -2.50 17.19
CA ASN A 34 -4.31 -2.48 15.74
C ASN A 34 -4.23 -1.05 15.20
N LEU A 35 -5.12 -0.16 15.63
CA LEU A 35 -5.06 1.26 15.26
C LEU A 35 -3.76 1.91 15.74
N THR A 36 -3.33 1.64 16.98
CA THR A 36 -2.05 2.15 17.50
C THR A 36 -0.87 1.70 16.63
N ASN A 37 -0.88 0.45 16.17
CA ASN A 37 0.13 -0.06 15.25
C ASN A 37 0.04 0.59 13.86
N ALA A 38 -1.15 0.89 13.35
CA ALA A 38 -1.30 1.63 12.10
C ALA A 38 -0.78 3.07 12.21
N VAL A 39 -1.11 3.77 13.31
CA VAL A 39 -0.59 5.11 13.63
C VAL A 39 0.93 5.13 13.63
N ARG A 40 1.56 4.11 14.25
CA ARG A 40 3.01 3.94 14.27
C ARG A 40 3.59 3.62 12.89
N ARG A 41 2.94 2.72 12.13
CA ARG A 41 3.38 2.33 10.78
C ARG A 41 3.35 3.49 9.79
N TYR A 42 2.30 4.31 9.83
CA TYR A 42 2.17 5.48 8.95
C TYR A 42 2.77 6.76 9.57
N GLU A 43 3.39 6.63 10.74
CA GLU A 43 4.09 7.70 11.45
C GLU A 43 3.25 8.97 11.63
N LEU A 44 1.99 8.77 12.03
CA LEU A 44 1.03 9.84 12.23
C LEU A 44 1.31 10.54 13.56
N GLU A 45 1.96 11.70 13.52
CA GLU A 45 2.34 12.43 14.73
C GLU A 45 1.19 13.23 15.37
N HIS A 46 0.12 13.48 14.61
CA HIS A 46 -1.09 14.12 15.09
C HIS A 46 -1.93 13.20 16.01
N PRO A 47 -2.77 13.78 16.89
CA PRO A 47 -3.77 13.02 17.64
C PRO A 47 -4.68 12.21 16.73
N VAL A 48 -4.89 10.93 17.07
CA VAL A 48 -5.82 10.04 16.37
C VAL A 48 -6.89 9.54 17.34
N ILE A 49 -8.15 9.71 16.97
CA ILE A 49 -9.32 9.24 17.71
C ILE A 49 -9.81 7.95 17.04
N ASN A 50 -10.05 6.91 17.85
CA ASN A 50 -10.72 5.69 17.41
C ASN A 50 -12.24 5.89 17.43
N ASP A 51 -12.85 6.25 16.30
CA ASP A 51 -14.31 6.37 16.13
C ASP A 51 -14.91 5.05 15.64
N ALA A 52 -14.67 3.96 16.37
CA ALA A 52 -15.07 2.60 15.99
C ALA A 52 -16.59 2.41 15.79
N GLN A 53 -17.41 3.30 16.37
CA GLN A 53 -18.87 3.29 16.26
C GLN A 53 -19.42 4.38 15.33
N PHE A 54 -18.56 5.09 14.58
CA PHE A 54 -18.96 6.12 13.62
C PHE A 54 -19.76 7.28 14.25
N GLN A 55 -19.54 7.58 15.54
CA GLN A 55 -20.26 8.65 16.22
C GLN A 55 -19.89 10.02 15.65
N VAL A 56 -18.58 10.29 15.51
CA VAL A 56 -18.09 11.56 14.95
C VAL A 56 -18.44 11.62 13.46
N TRP A 57 -18.20 10.52 12.73
CA TRP A 57 -18.57 10.40 11.32
C TRP A 57 -20.03 10.79 11.04
N GLN A 58 -20.97 10.26 11.84
CA GLN A 58 -22.39 10.54 11.69
C GLN A 58 -22.75 11.97 12.10
N GLN A 59 -22.21 12.47 13.22
CA GLN A 59 -22.45 13.84 13.69
C GLN A 59 -21.99 14.89 12.68
N TYR A 60 -20.85 14.64 12.02
CA TYR A 60 -20.29 15.52 10.99
C TYR A 60 -20.83 15.21 9.58
N SER A 61 -21.76 14.26 9.43
CA SER A 61 -22.37 13.89 8.15
C SER A 61 -21.34 13.55 7.07
N CYS A 62 -20.29 12.83 7.44
CA CYS A 62 -19.29 12.30 6.53
C CYS A 62 -19.89 11.21 5.63
N ARG A 63 -19.41 11.12 4.38
CA ARG A 63 -19.97 10.20 3.37
C ARG A 63 -18.92 9.47 2.53
N ALA A 64 -17.66 9.85 2.63
CA ALA A 64 -16.57 9.29 1.86
C ALA A 64 -15.29 9.23 2.69
N TRP A 65 -14.48 8.21 2.46
CA TRP A 65 -13.10 8.18 2.94
C TRP A 65 -12.18 8.72 1.85
N PRO A 66 -11.23 9.62 2.17
CA PRO A 66 -11.24 10.49 3.35
C PRO A 66 -12.28 11.62 3.22
N THR A 67 -12.67 12.21 4.35
CA THR A 67 -13.37 13.51 4.41
C THR A 67 -12.55 14.44 5.29
N LEU A 68 -12.24 15.64 4.80
CA LEU A 68 -11.59 16.70 5.57
C LEU A 68 -12.65 17.69 6.07
N MET A 69 -12.60 17.99 7.37
CA MET A 69 -13.45 18.98 8.01
C MET A 69 -12.59 20.15 8.49
N PHE A 70 -12.96 21.37 8.09
CA PHE A 70 -12.24 22.58 8.48
C PHE A 70 -12.98 23.26 9.63
N ILE A 71 -12.29 23.44 10.75
CA ILE A 71 -12.83 24.03 11.98
C ILE A 71 -12.03 25.29 12.30
N ASP A 72 -12.72 26.41 12.54
CA ASP A 72 -12.09 27.68 12.87
C ASP A 72 -11.63 27.75 14.34
N PRO A 73 -10.87 28.79 14.75
CA PRO A 73 -10.39 28.90 16.13
C PRO A 73 -11.50 29.15 17.17
N GLN A 74 -12.75 29.38 16.76
CA GLN A 74 -13.93 29.50 17.61
C GLN A 74 -14.73 28.19 17.69
N GLY A 75 -14.25 27.12 17.04
CA GLY A 75 -14.86 25.80 17.04
C GLY A 75 -16.01 25.64 16.05
N GLN A 76 -16.18 26.55 15.08
CA GLN A 76 -17.20 26.43 14.04
C GLN A 76 -16.69 25.65 12.83
N VAL A 77 -17.55 24.82 12.25
CA VAL A 77 -17.25 24.15 10.97
C VAL A 77 -17.41 25.16 9.84
N ILE A 78 -16.32 25.47 9.16
CA ILE A 78 -16.26 26.48 8.08
C ILE A 78 -16.11 25.85 6.69
N GLY A 79 -15.88 24.55 6.60
CA GLY A 79 -15.76 23.85 5.32
C GLY A 79 -15.71 22.34 5.45
N LYS A 80 -16.02 21.66 4.34
CA LYS A 80 -15.90 20.21 4.17
C LYS A 80 -15.33 19.89 2.79
N HIS A 81 -14.46 18.90 2.70
CA HIS A 81 -14.02 18.32 1.44
C HIS A 81 -14.10 16.78 1.50
N GLU A 82 -14.65 16.15 0.47
CA GLU A 82 -14.75 14.68 0.35
C GLU A 82 -13.79 14.20 -0.74
N GLY A 83 -12.94 13.23 -0.41
CA GLY A 83 -11.87 12.75 -1.27
C GLY A 83 -10.48 13.29 -0.88
N GLU A 84 -9.47 12.82 -1.60
CA GLU A 84 -8.09 13.30 -1.42
C GLU A 84 -7.88 14.69 -2.04
N LEU A 85 -7.05 15.51 -1.38
CA LEU A 85 -6.57 16.78 -1.91
C LEU A 85 -5.05 16.78 -2.03
N PRO A 86 -4.50 17.33 -3.12
CA PRO A 86 -3.05 17.53 -3.24
C PRO A 86 -2.57 18.61 -2.27
N PHE A 87 -1.30 18.53 -1.90
CA PHE A 87 -0.67 19.43 -0.93
C PHE A 87 -0.86 20.90 -1.31
N ASP A 88 -0.54 21.31 -2.54
CA ASP A 88 -0.61 22.71 -2.98
C ASP A 88 -2.02 23.32 -2.83
N ALA A 89 -3.07 22.51 -3.04
CA ALA A 89 -4.44 22.96 -2.88
C ALA A 89 -4.79 23.20 -1.40
N LEU A 90 -4.37 22.29 -0.51
CA LEU A 90 -4.55 22.44 0.93
C LEU A 90 -3.73 23.61 1.47
N ASP A 91 -2.49 23.75 1.03
CA ASP A 91 -1.56 24.80 1.43
C ASP A 91 -2.08 26.21 1.09
N SER A 92 -2.55 26.38 -0.14
CA SER A 92 -3.14 27.62 -0.62
C SER A 92 -4.41 27.99 0.16
N LEU A 93 -5.25 27.02 0.50
CA LEU A 93 -6.46 27.23 1.31
C LEU A 93 -6.10 27.63 2.75
N LEU A 94 -5.22 26.87 3.38
CA LEU A 94 -4.86 27.05 4.79
C LEU A 94 -4.08 28.34 5.03
N SER A 95 -3.15 28.69 4.15
CA SER A 95 -2.40 29.96 4.26
C SER A 95 -3.32 31.19 4.30
N GLN A 96 -4.33 31.23 3.44
CA GLN A 96 -5.31 32.33 3.41
C GLN A 96 -6.15 32.39 4.68
N MET A 97 -6.60 31.24 5.18
CA MET A 97 -7.35 31.14 6.44
C MET A 97 -6.51 31.60 7.63
N ILE A 98 -5.25 31.13 7.71
CA ILE A 98 -4.33 31.48 8.78
C ILE A 98 -4.04 32.98 8.77
N GLU A 99 -3.75 33.58 7.62
CA GLU A 99 -3.51 35.02 7.50
C GLU A 99 -4.72 35.84 7.98
N GLN A 100 -5.93 35.41 7.61
CA GLN A 100 -7.15 36.10 8.02
C GLN A 100 -7.40 35.97 9.54
N PHE A 101 -7.31 34.77 10.10
CA PHE A 101 -7.56 34.56 11.52
C PHE A 101 -6.48 35.19 12.42
N ASP A 102 -5.24 35.32 11.93
CA ASP A 102 -4.18 36.06 12.61
C ASP A 102 -4.49 37.56 12.64
N LYS A 103 -4.89 38.14 11.49
CA LYS A 103 -5.33 39.55 11.40
C LYS A 103 -6.50 39.87 12.34
N ASP A 104 -7.41 38.91 12.51
CA ASP A 104 -8.56 39.03 13.40
C ASP A 104 -8.21 38.79 14.89
N GLY A 105 -6.96 38.42 15.19
CA GLY A 105 -6.48 38.17 16.55
C GLY A 105 -7.05 36.90 17.19
N LEU A 106 -7.46 35.93 16.36
CA LEU A 106 -8.16 34.72 16.77
C LEU A 106 -7.22 33.52 16.93
N LEU A 107 -6.02 33.57 16.36
CA LEU A 107 -5.04 32.48 16.44
C LEU A 107 -4.16 32.57 17.69
N VAL A 108 -3.82 31.39 18.22
CA VAL A 108 -2.81 31.23 19.26
C VAL A 108 -1.65 30.47 18.65
N HIS A 109 -0.50 31.13 18.48
CA HIS A 109 0.70 30.53 17.92
C HIS A 109 1.40 29.61 18.91
N ARG A 110 0.92 28.38 19.05
CA ARG A 110 1.49 27.37 19.94
C ARG A 110 1.26 25.99 19.36
N ALA A 111 2.35 25.24 19.26
CA ALA A 111 2.28 23.85 18.82
C ALA A 111 1.41 23.00 19.77
N VAL A 112 0.61 22.13 19.17
CA VAL A 112 -0.11 21.08 19.90
C VAL A 112 0.93 20.03 20.31
N PRO A 113 1.02 19.67 21.60
CA PRO A 113 1.94 18.62 22.03
C PRO A 113 1.60 17.31 21.32
N SER A 114 2.60 16.70 20.68
CA SER A 114 2.43 15.36 20.13
C SER A 114 2.39 14.33 21.26
N SER A 115 1.49 13.35 21.11
CA SER A 115 1.44 12.15 21.96
C SER A 115 2.00 10.92 21.23
N PHE A 116 2.57 11.12 20.05
CA PHE A 116 3.10 10.05 19.22
C PHE A 116 4.25 9.34 19.92
N GLN A 117 4.17 8.01 19.93
CA GLN A 117 5.19 7.15 20.48
C GLN A 117 5.83 6.38 19.33
N LYS A 118 7.09 6.70 19.04
CA LYS A 118 7.92 5.91 18.14
C LYS A 118 8.00 4.47 18.63
N THR A 119 8.09 3.54 17.69
CA THR A 119 8.35 2.13 17.99
C THR A 119 9.75 1.92 18.52
N ASP A 120 9.93 0.83 19.27
CA ASP A 120 11.25 0.35 19.64
C ASP A 120 12.10 0.08 18.39
N ASP A 121 13.41 0.28 18.52
CA ASP A 121 14.36 0.02 17.46
C ASP A 121 14.71 -1.47 17.42
N THR A 122 14.04 -2.20 16.52
CA THR A 122 14.24 -3.64 16.29
C THR A 122 15.03 -3.89 15.00
N ALA A 123 15.44 -5.13 14.72
CA ALA A 123 16.19 -5.44 13.50
C ALA A 123 15.41 -5.11 12.20
N LEU A 124 14.09 -5.31 12.23
CA LEU A 124 13.15 -4.92 11.18
C LEU A 124 12.06 -4.05 11.80
N ARG A 125 11.47 -3.15 11.02
CA ARG A 125 10.37 -2.27 11.43
C ARG A 125 9.29 -2.26 10.36
N TYR A 126 8.13 -2.83 10.73
CA TYR A 126 6.97 -3.04 9.86
C TYR A 126 7.34 -3.58 8.46
N PRO A 127 8.05 -4.72 8.34
CA PRO A 127 8.44 -5.24 7.04
C PRO A 127 7.19 -5.55 6.20
N GLY A 128 7.13 -4.98 5.00
CA GLY A 128 5.95 -5.03 4.13
C GLY A 128 5.85 -6.33 3.32
N LYS A 129 6.98 -6.76 2.73
CA LYS A 129 7.05 -7.92 1.84
C LYS A 129 8.35 -8.70 2.01
N VAL A 130 8.31 -9.95 1.55
CA VAL A 130 9.46 -10.85 1.48
C VAL A 130 9.41 -11.68 0.20
N LEU A 131 10.56 -11.85 -0.45
CA LEU A 131 10.75 -12.73 -1.62
C LEU A 131 11.87 -13.72 -1.33
N ALA A 132 11.64 -14.99 -1.64
CA ALA A 132 12.66 -16.04 -1.57
C ALA A 132 13.26 -16.29 -2.95
N ASP A 133 14.58 -16.21 -3.05
CA ASP A 133 15.38 -16.40 -4.26
C ASP A 133 15.54 -17.86 -4.69
N GLY A 134 14.82 -18.82 -4.08
CA GLY A 134 14.89 -20.26 -4.38
C GLY A 134 16.32 -20.78 -4.64
N PRO A 135 16.78 -20.85 -5.91
CA PRO A 135 18.16 -21.15 -6.29
C PRO A 135 19.28 -20.43 -5.52
N GLY A 136 19.11 -19.16 -5.15
CA GLY A 136 20.17 -18.38 -4.50
C GLY A 136 20.23 -18.51 -2.98
N GLU A 137 19.29 -19.21 -2.34
CA GLU A 137 19.19 -19.35 -0.87
C GLU A 137 19.27 -17.99 -0.14
N ARG A 138 18.56 -17.00 -0.67
CA ARG A 138 18.43 -15.65 -0.12
C ARG A 138 16.96 -15.29 0.11
N LEU A 139 16.74 -14.45 1.12
CA LEU A 139 15.49 -13.71 1.28
C LEU A 139 15.75 -12.23 1.03
N PHE A 140 14.90 -11.60 0.24
CA PHE A 140 14.83 -10.15 0.08
C PHE A 140 13.65 -9.64 0.90
N ILE A 141 13.92 -8.82 1.91
CA ILE A 141 12.91 -8.30 2.84
C ILE A 141 12.85 -6.80 2.65
N THR A 142 11.65 -6.26 2.46
CA THR A 142 11.45 -4.81 2.49
C THR A 142 11.18 -4.37 3.91
N ASP A 143 12.16 -3.71 4.49
CA ASP A 143 12.14 -3.20 5.86
C ASP A 143 11.52 -1.80 5.84
N THR A 144 10.21 -1.77 5.58
CA THR A 144 9.48 -0.61 5.08
C THR A 144 9.70 0.65 5.92
N ASN A 145 9.56 0.59 7.24
CA ASN A 145 9.73 1.75 8.13
C ASN A 145 11.19 2.01 8.54
N HIS A 146 12.14 1.25 8.02
CA HIS A 146 13.55 1.66 7.96
C HIS A 146 13.96 2.07 6.56
N ASN A 147 13.02 2.25 5.62
CA ASN A 147 13.26 2.79 4.27
C ASN A 147 14.42 2.09 3.53
N ARG A 148 14.47 0.76 3.63
CA ARG A 148 15.58 -0.04 3.09
C ARG A 148 15.16 -1.46 2.73
N ILE A 149 16.04 -2.14 2.00
CA ILE A 149 15.94 -3.57 1.67
C ILE A 149 16.99 -4.34 2.46
N VAL A 150 16.60 -5.46 3.06
CA VAL A 150 17.50 -6.35 3.82
C VAL A 150 17.57 -7.69 3.10
N ILE A 151 18.78 -8.08 2.69
CA ILE A 151 19.06 -9.40 2.11
C ILE A 151 19.60 -10.29 3.21
N THR A 152 18.98 -11.45 3.40
CA THR A 152 19.40 -12.45 4.38
C THR A 152 19.65 -13.81 3.74
N GLY A 153 20.37 -14.70 4.44
CA GLY A 153 20.33 -16.13 4.18
C GLY A 153 19.04 -16.76 4.71
N MET A 154 18.77 -18.02 4.33
CA MET A 154 17.62 -18.78 4.85
C MET A 154 17.70 -19.04 6.37
N ASP A 155 18.87 -18.90 6.96
CA ASP A 155 19.13 -18.96 8.40
C ASP A 155 18.86 -17.63 9.13
N GLY A 156 18.48 -16.58 8.40
CA GLY A 156 18.24 -15.23 8.91
C GLY A 156 19.51 -14.38 9.08
N ALA A 157 20.69 -14.88 8.71
CA ALA A 157 21.91 -14.08 8.75
C ALA A 157 21.84 -12.94 7.72
N VAL A 158 22.02 -11.70 8.15
CA VAL A 158 22.05 -10.53 7.26
C VAL A 158 23.28 -10.61 6.36
N LYS A 159 23.04 -10.61 5.04
CA LYS A 159 24.07 -10.61 4.00
C LYS A 159 24.34 -9.21 3.47
N GLN A 160 23.29 -8.41 3.29
CA GLN A 160 23.40 -7.06 2.75
C GLN A 160 22.23 -6.18 3.21
N VAL A 161 22.49 -4.88 3.34
CA VAL A 161 21.46 -3.84 3.52
C VAL A 161 21.62 -2.83 2.39
N ILE A 162 20.50 -2.45 1.77
CA ILE A 162 20.46 -1.55 0.62
C ILE A 162 19.51 -0.40 0.97
N GLY A 163 19.99 0.82 0.89
CA GLY A 163 19.29 2.00 1.36
C GLY A 163 19.94 2.60 2.61
N SER A 164 20.13 3.92 2.63
CA SER A 164 20.67 4.65 3.78
C SER A 164 19.74 4.62 5.01
N GLY A 165 18.44 4.42 4.76
CA GLY A 165 17.37 4.45 5.74
C GLY A 165 16.69 5.81 5.91
N GLU A 166 17.18 6.84 5.22
CA GLU A 166 16.51 8.13 5.12
C GLU A 166 15.36 8.08 4.10
N GLU A 167 14.31 8.86 4.35
CA GLU A 167 13.17 9.03 3.45
C GLU A 167 13.49 10.03 2.34
N ASP A 168 13.94 9.54 1.19
CA ASP A 168 14.20 10.37 0.00
C ASP A 168 14.10 9.51 -1.28
N PHE A 169 14.42 10.08 -2.43
CA PHE A 169 14.32 9.46 -3.76
C PHE A 169 15.63 9.40 -4.56
N ASP A 170 16.77 9.29 -3.87
CA ASP A 170 18.09 9.24 -4.48
C ASP A 170 18.45 7.85 -5.05
N ASP A 171 18.96 7.85 -6.29
CA ASP A 171 19.65 6.72 -6.92
C ASP A 171 21.13 6.70 -6.47
N GLY A 172 21.87 5.61 -6.69
CA GLY A 172 23.31 5.58 -6.38
C GLY A 172 23.86 4.22 -5.97
N SER A 173 24.89 4.22 -5.13
CA SER A 173 25.39 2.99 -4.50
C SER A 173 24.36 2.47 -3.49
N PHE A 174 24.48 1.22 -3.05
CA PHE A 174 23.61 0.69 -2.00
C PHE A 174 23.60 1.51 -0.70
N ALA A 175 24.72 2.14 -0.34
CA ALA A 175 24.82 2.94 0.89
C ALA A 175 24.22 4.35 0.74
N ASP A 176 24.28 4.91 -0.46
CA ASP A 176 23.85 6.28 -0.73
C ASP A 176 22.39 6.35 -1.23
N SER A 177 21.90 5.29 -1.86
CA SER A 177 20.51 5.23 -2.33
C SER A 177 19.51 5.36 -1.17
N THR A 178 18.35 5.94 -1.44
CA THR A 178 17.26 6.07 -0.46
C THR A 178 15.97 5.49 -1.03
N PHE A 179 15.09 5.07 -0.14
CA PHE A 179 13.73 4.62 -0.47
C PHE A 179 12.73 5.38 0.41
N ASN A 180 11.45 5.22 0.12
CA ASN A 180 10.37 5.73 0.93
C ASN A 180 9.26 4.70 1.04
N HIS A 181 9.23 4.01 2.18
CA HIS A 181 8.29 2.93 2.50
C HIS A 181 8.19 1.86 1.39
N PRO A 182 9.30 1.21 0.98
CA PRO A 182 9.28 0.20 -0.07
C PRO A 182 8.40 -1.00 0.32
N GLN A 183 7.71 -1.58 -0.67
CA GLN A 183 6.80 -2.72 -0.52
C GLN A 183 7.28 -3.93 -1.34
N GLY A 184 6.61 -4.30 -2.43
CA GLY A 184 6.91 -5.52 -3.17
C GLY A 184 8.23 -5.49 -3.91
N VAL A 185 8.76 -6.70 -4.12
CA VAL A 185 10.01 -6.92 -4.85
C VAL A 185 9.86 -8.09 -5.80
N ALA A 186 10.55 -8.01 -6.94
CA ALA A 186 10.63 -9.08 -7.92
C ALA A 186 12.06 -9.22 -8.43
N LEU A 187 12.53 -10.46 -8.59
CA LEU A 187 13.88 -10.73 -9.08
C LEU A 187 13.83 -11.19 -10.54
N ASP A 188 14.71 -10.65 -11.38
CA ASP A 188 14.97 -11.12 -12.74
C ASP A 188 16.49 -11.25 -12.94
N GLY A 189 17.00 -12.49 -12.88
CA GLY A 189 18.44 -12.75 -12.84
C GLY A 189 19.09 -12.10 -11.60
N ASP A 190 20.04 -11.20 -11.83
CA ASP A 190 20.74 -10.46 -10.76
C ASP A 190 20.13 -9.06 -10.50
N ILE A 191 18.99 -8.76 -11.11
CA ILE A 191 18.31 -7.47 -10.96
C ILE A 191 17.09 -7.65 -10.07
N LEU A 192 17.07 -6.94 -8.94
CA LEU A 192 15.93 -6.87 -8.05
C LEU A 192 15.15 -5.58 -8.33
N TYR A 193 13.91 -5.71 -8.74
CA TYR A 193 12.98 -4.59 -8.84
C TYR A 193 12.25 -4.38 -7.52
N VAL A 194 12.09 -3.12 -7.13
CA VAL A 194 11.46 -2.69 -5.87
C VAL A 194 10.34 -1.72 -6.18
N ALA A 195 9.14 -1.98 -5.63
CA ALA A 195 8.06 -1.02 -5.59
C ALA A 195 8.31 -0.06 -4.42
N ASP A 196 8.78 1.14 -4.74
CA ASP A 196 9.08 2.20 -3.79
C ASP A 196 7.84 3.08 -3.64
N THR A 197 6.95 2.64 -2.74
CA THR A 197 5.51 2.95 -2.79
C THR A 197 5.19 4.41 -2.55
N GLU A 198 5.82 5.04 -1.54
CA GLU A 198 5.56 6.45 -1.21
C GLU A 198 6.40 7.42 -2.07
N ASN A 199 7.46 6.93 -2.73
CA ASN A 199 8.09 7.65 -3.85
C ASN A 199 7.34 7.48 -5.18
N HIS A 200 6.29 6.65 -5.20
CA HIS A 200 5.52 6.34 -6.39
C HIS A 200 6.40 5.93 -7.58
N ALA A 201 7.34 5.01 -7.32
CA ALA A 201 8.39 4.64 -8.27
C ALA A 201 8.68 3.14 -8.26
N ILE A 202 9.29 2.67 -9.36
CA ILE A 202 9.92 1.36 -9.46
C ILE A 202 11.42 1.59 -9.51
N ARG A 203 12.13 0.96 -8.57
CA ARG A 203 13.59 1.01 -8.47
C ARG A 203 14.16 -0.31 -8.98
N GLU A 204 15.26 -0.23 -9.69
CA GLU A 204 16.10 -1.32 -10.14
C GLU A 204 17.32 -1.39 -9.23
N VAL A 205 17.57 -2.55 -8.66
CA VAL A 205 18.73 -2.83 -7.81
C VAL A 205 19.59 -3.85 -8.52
N ASP A 206 20.73 -3.40 -9.03
CA ASP A 206 21.73 -4.27 -9.66
C ASP A 206 22.61 -4.90 -8.58
N LEU A 207 22.42 -6.21 -8.34
CA LEU A 207 23.11 -6.93 -7.28
C LEU A 207 24.59 -7.21 -7.59
N ILE A 208 25.02 -7.05 -8.85
CA ILE A 208 26.42 -7.24 -9.27
C ILE A 208 27.17 -5.92 -9.22
N LYS A 209 26.56 -4.83 -9.69
CA LYS A 209 27.16 -3.49 -9.68
C LYS A 209 27.01 -2.79 -8.34
N GLU A 210 26.15 -3.29 -7.46
CA GLU A 210 25.81 -2.70 -6.16
C GLU A 210 25.24 -1.28 -6.27
N THR A 211 24.35 -1.09 -7.25
CA THR A 211 23.72 0.21 -7.53
C THR A 211 22.21 0.12 -7.56
N VAL A 212 21.56 1.23 -7.20
CA VAL A 212 20.12 1.44 -7.33
C VAL A 212 19.87 2.53 -8.37
N ALA A 213 18.91 2.29 -9.26
CA ALA A 213 18.48 3.24 -10.27
C ALA A 213 16.94 3.27 -10.38
N THR A 214 16.37 4.42 -10.71
CA THR A 214 14.93 4.52 -10.99
C THR A 214 14.61 4.07 -12.41
N VAL A 215 13.65 3.17 -12.61
CA VAL A 215 13.25 2.70 -13.95
C VAL A 215 11.86 3.17 -14.36
N ALA A 216 10.96 3.41 -13.40
CA ALA A 216 9.66 4.02 -13.64
C ALA A 216 9.21 4.90 -12.46
N GLY A 217 8.36 5.89 -12.74
CA GLY A 217 7.93 6.86 -11.72
C GLY A 217 8.70 8.18 -11.82
N THR A 218 8.08 9.22 -11.28
CA THR A 218 8.63 10.60 -11.27
C THR A 218 8.93 11.11 -9.87
N GLY A 219 8.71 10.31 -8.82
CA GLY A 219 8.80 10.75 -7.42
C GLY A 219 7.51 11.37 -6.87
N GLU A 220 6.47 11.50 -7.71
CA GLU A 220 5.23 12.21 -7.37
C GLU A 220 4.01 11.35 -7.70
N GLN A 221 2.95 11.49 -6.90
CA GLN A 221 1.70 10.72 -7.08
C GLN A 221 1.01 11.11 -8.39
N GLY A 222 0.85 10.13 -9.29
CA GLY A 222 0.17 10.27 -10.56
C GLY A 222 -1.33 9.98 -10.50
N ASN A 223 -2.08 10.57 -11.43
CA ASN A 223 -3.51 10.31 -11.64
C ASN A 223 -3.81 9.76 -13.05
N THR A 224 -2.78 9.46 -13.84
CA THR A 224 -2.92 8.90 -15.19
C THR A 224 -3.37 7.45 -15.10
N ARG A 225 -4.40 7.10 -15.89
CA ARG A 225 -5.00 5.75 -15.90
C ARG A 225 -4.92 5.07 -17.26
N ASP A 226 -4.31 5.71 -18.25
CA ASP A 226 -4.26 5.27 -19.65
C ASP A 226 -2.93 5.61 -20.34
N GLY A 227 -2.71 4.94 -21.48
CA GLY A 227 -1.54 5.14 -22.33
C GLY A 227 -0.26 4.47 -21.80
N ARG A 228 0.70 4.32 -22.72
CA ARG A 228 2.03 3.78 -22.44
C ARG A 228 3.10 4.80 -22.80
N ARG A 229 4.08 5.01 -21.92
CA ARG A 229 5.16 6.00 -22.07
C ARG A 229 6.46 5.47 -21.46
N PRO A 230 7.62 6.08 -21.74
CA PRO A 230 8.86 5.74 -21.05
C PRO A 230 8.71 5.88 -19.53
N GLY A 231 9.20 4.91 -18.78
CA GLY A 231 9.00 4.77 -17.33
C GLY A 231 9.31 6.03 -16.52
N ARG A 232 10.47 6.64 -16.74
CA ARG A 232 10.93 7.86 -16.03
C ARG A 232 10.09 9.12 -16.33
N THR A 233 9.14 9.04 -17.25
CA THR A 233 8.22 10.15 -17.60
C THR A 233 6.79 9.89 -17.17
N MET A 234 6.52 8.72 -16.58
CA MET A 234 5.20 8.31 -16.16
C MET A 234 5.09 8.42 -14.64
N ALA A 235 4.25 9.34 -14.16
CA ALA A 235 3.92 9.41 -12.74
C ALA A 235 3.06 8.19 -12.35
N LEU A 236 3.55 7.40 -11.40
CA LEU A 236 2.83 6.23 -10.89
C LEU A 236 2.03 6.62 -9.64
N SER A 237 1.18 5.73 -9.16
CA SER A 237 0.37 5.93 -7.96
C SER A 237 0.41 4.70 -7.06
N SER A 238 1.36 4.74 -6.11
CA SER A 238 1.56 3.73 -5.06
C SER A 238 1.66 2.30 -5.63
N PRO A 239 2.71 1.98 -6.41
CA PRO A 239 3.01 0.60 -6.76
C PRO A 239 3.24 -0.18 -5.46
N PHE A 240 2.61 -1.35 -5.32
CA PHE A 240 2.59 -2.08 -4.05
C PHE A 240 3.21 -3.46 -4.16
N ASP A 241 3.04 -4.16 -5.29
CA ASP A 241 3.67 -5.46 -5.51
C ASP A 241 4.10 -5.68 -6.95
N LEU A 242 5.04 -6.59 -7.14
CA LEU A 242 5.72 -6.81 -8.41
C LEU A 242 5.83 -8.30 -8.74
N VAL A 243 5.79 -8.64 -10.03
CA VAL A 243 6.23 -9.95 -10.52
C VAL A 243 6.84 -9.83 -11.91
N CYS A 244 7.99 -10.47 -12.12
CA CYS A 244 8.64 -10.56 -13.42
C CYS A 244 8.12 -11.79 -14.18
N GLN A 245 7.78 -11.61 -15.45
CA GLN A 245 7.42 -12.72 -16.33
C GLN A 245 7.80 -12.38 -17.78
N ASN A 246 8.69 -13.18 -18.38
CA ASN A 246 9.10 -13.09 -19.79
C ASN A 246 9.56 -11.68 -20.24
N GLY A 247 10.42 -11.02 -19.46
CA GLY A 247 10.93 -9.68 -19.78
C GLY A 247 9.93 -8.54 -19.52
N VAL A 248 8.81 -8.84 -18.87
CA VAL A 248 7.79 -7.87 -18.45
C VAL A 248 7.70 -7.87 -16.93
N LEU A 249 7.83 -6.69 -16.33
CA LEU A 249 7.53 -6.48 -14.92
C LEU A 249 6.06 -6.07 -14.79
N TYR A 250 5.26 -6.90 -14.15
CA TYR A 250 3.88 -6.57 -13.80
C TYR A 250 3.83 -5.93 -12.42
N ILE A 251 2.94 -4.94 -12.28
CA ILE A 251 2.91 -4.03 -11.14
C ILE A 251 1.47 -3.98 -10.61
N ALA A 252 1.28 -4.27 -9.33
CA ALA A 252 0.04 -3.99 -8.63
C ALA A 252 -0.01 -2.52 -8.24
N MET A 253 -0.82 -1.73 -8.94
CA MET A 253 -0.96 -0.28 -8.73
C MET A 253 -2.12 -0.01 -7.77
N ALA A 254 -1.82 0.00 -6.47
CA ALA A 254 -2.81 0.13 -5.41
C ALA A 254 -3.55 1.48 -5.49
N GLY A 255 -2.83 2.58 -5.68
CA GLY A 255 -3.37 3.95 -5.59
C GLY A 255 -4.35 4.33 -6.71
N ILE A 256 -4.40 3.56 -7.80
CA ILE A 256 -5.32 3.80 -8.92
C ILE A 256 -6.11 2.55 -9.31
N HIS A 257 -6.10 1.52 -8.47
CA HIS A 257 -6.88 0.29 -8.64
C HIS A 257 -6.70 -0.38 -10.03
N GLN A 258 -5.44 -0.59 -10.42
CA GLN A 258 -5.09 -1.20 -11.70
C GLN A 258 -3.93 -2.20 -11.53
N LEU A 259 -3.79 -3.10 -12.50
CA LEU A 259 -2.53 -3.78 -12.76
C LEU A 259 -1.85 -3.07 -13.93
N TRP A 260 -0.56 -2.84 -13.82
CA TRP A 260 0.27 -2.20 -14.85
C TRP A 260 1.36 -3.15 -15.31
N SER A 261 1.98 -2.85 -16.45
CA SER A 261 3.16 -3.57 -16.93
C SER A 261 4.22 -2.61 -17.47
N LEU A 262 5.47 -2.96 -17.20
CA LEU A 262 6.70 -2.32 -17.67
C LEU A 262 7.47 -3.33 -18.53
N GLU A 263 7.65 -3.02 -19.81
CA GLU A 263 8.51 -3.81 -20.70
C GLU A 263 9.97 -3.49 -20.38
N LEU A 264 10.74 -4.47 -19.91
CA LEU A 264 12.10 -4.24 -19.43
C LEU A 264 13.06 -3.82 -20.55
N ASP A 265 12.90 -4.36 -21.75
CA ASP A 265 13.76 -4.03 -22.91
C ASP A 265 13.56 -2.60 -23.42
N SER A 266 12.32 -2.12 -23.44
CA SER A 266 11.97 -0.82 -24.02
C SER A 266 11.79 0.29 -22.98
N GLY A 267 11.65 -0.07 -21.71
CA GLY A 267 11.34 0.85 -20.62
C GLY A 267 9.93 1.45 -20.70
N MET A 268 9.02 0.87 -21.50
CA MET A 268 7.66 1.39 -21.69
C MET A 268 6.73 0.84 -20.62
N VAL A 269 6.09 1.73 -19.87
CA VAL A 269 5.15 1.39 -18.79
C VAL A 269 3.74 1.90 -19.09
N GLY A 270 2.73 1.17 -18.63
CA GLY A 270 1.34 1.64 -18.62
C GLY A 270 0.36 0.59 -18.10
N PRO A 271 -0.95 0.87 -18.17
CA PRO A 271 -1.98 -0.04 -17.69
C PRO A 271 -1.99 -1.37 -18.45
N PHE A 272 -2.26 -2.43 -17.69
CA PHE A 272 -2.42 -3.80 -18.20
C PHE A 272 -3.85 -4.31 -17.99
N ALA A 273 -4.39 -4.14 -16.77
CA ALA A 273 -5.77 -4.52 -16.45
C ALA A 273 -6.39 -3.56 -15.43
N GLY A 274 -7.70 -3.39 -15.49
CA GLY A 274 -8.46 -2.48 -14.65
C GLY A 274 -8.68 -1.12 -15.31
N ASN A 275 -9.89 -0.57 -15.16
CA ASN A 275 -10.25 0.77 -15.65
C ASN A 275 -9.99 1.89 -14.62
N GLY A 276 -9.54 1.53 -13.42
CA GLY A 276 -9.22 2.42 -12.30
C GLY A 276 -10.39 2.88 -11.44
N ARG A 277 -11.59 2.30 -11.61
CA ARG A 277 -12.69 2.41 -10.63
C ARG A 277 -12.52 1.37 -9.54
N GLU A 278 -12.72 1.79 -8.29
CA GLU A 278 -12.73 0.90 -7.13
C GLU A 278 -14.01 0.06 -7.08
N SER A 279 -13.92 -1.23 -7.41
CA SER A 279 -15.04 -2.18 -7.46
C SER A 279 -14.53 -3.61 -7.74
N ILE A 280 -15.41 -4.60 -7.89
CA ILE A 280 -15.09 -6.02 -8.16
C ILE A 280 -15.69 -6.53 -9.49
N THR A 281 -15.77 -5.69 -10.50
CA THR A 281 -16.35 -6.09 -11.79
C THR A 281 -15.37 -6.93 -12.60
N ASP A 282 -15.74 -8.19 -12.89
CA ASP A 282 -15.00 -9.06 -13.82
C ASP A 282 -15.26 -8.67 -15.29
N GLY A 283 -14.35 -9.02 -16.19
CA GLY A 283 -14.51 -8.73 -17.62
C GLY A 283 -13.20 -8.71 -18.40
N PRO A 284 -13.23 -8.28 -19.68
CA PRO A 284 -12.01 -7.99 -20.44
C PRO A 284 -11.02 -7.13 -19.65
N LEU A 285 -9.71 -7.32 -19.85
CA LEU A 285 -8.66 -6.70 -19.04
C LEU A 285 -8.87 -5.19 -18.82
N GLY A 286 -9.10 -4.42 -19.90
CA GLY A 286 -9.25 -2.97 -19.83
C GLY A 286 -10.58 -2.45 -19.27
N SER A 287 -11.60 -3.28 -19.13
CA SER A 287 -12.93 -2.87 -18.62
C SER A 287 -13.23 -3.38 -17.21
N ALA A 288 -12.45 -4.34 -16.70
CA ALA A 288 -12.59 -4.83 -15.35
C ALA A 288 -12.39 -3.70 -14.32
N GLU A 289 -12.99 -3.85 -13.15
CA GLU A 289 -12.84 -2.92 -12.02
C GLU A 289 -12.17 -3.69 -10.89
N LEU A 290 -11.15 -3.08 -10.29
CA LEU A 290 -10.33 -3.67 -9.23
C LEU A 290 -10.41 -2.74 -8.01
N ALA A 291 -9.89 -3.17 -6.88
CA ALA A 291 -9.93 -2.40 -5.64
C ALA A 291 -8.65 -2.62 -4.82
N GLN A 292 -7.68 -1.75 -5.07
CA GLN A 292 -6.40 -1.68 -4.35
C GLN A 292 -5.64 -3.02 -4.38
N PRO A 293 -5.20 -3.47 -5.57
CA PRO A 293 -4.40 -4.67 -5.68
C PRO A 293 -3.08 -4.46 -4.94
N CYS A 294 -2.78 -5.32 -3.95
CA CYS A 294 -1.58 -5.22 -3.11
C CYS A 294 -0.70 -6.47 -3.15
N GLY A 295 -1.17 -7.55 -3.75
CA GLY A 295 -0.40 -8.80 -3.88
C GLY A 295 -0.39 -9.26 -5.32
N LEU A 296 0.76 -9.74 -5.82
CA LEU A 296 0.87 -10.22 -7.19
C LEU A 296 1.75 -11.48 -7.29
N THR A 297 1.31 -12.47 -8.06
CA THR A 297 2.09 -13.67 -8.40
C THR A 297 1.66 -14.18 -9.78
N THR A 298 2.37 -15.14 -10.35
CA THR A 298 2.02 -15.73 -11.65
C THR A 298 2.25 -17.23 -11.70
N ASN A 299 1.55 -17.91 -12.61
CA ASN A 299 1.86 -19.27 -13.06
C ASN A 299 2.43 -19.30 -14.49
N GLY A 300 2.85 -18.16 -15.03
CA GLY A 300 3.34 -17.99 -16.40
C GLY A 300 2.28 -17.78 -17.47
N THR A 301 1.00 -18.01 -17.18
CA THR A 301 -0.13 -17.78 -18.13
C THR A 301 -1.18 -16.81 -17.61
N LYS A 302 -1.31 -16.72 -16.29
CA LYS A 302 -2.17 -15.77 -15.58
C LYS A 302 -1.35 -15.06 -14.51
N LEU A 303 -1.72 -13.81 -14.26
CA LEU A 303 -1.43 -13.15 -13.01
C LEU A 303 -2.52 -13.52 -12.00
N PHE A 304 -2.13 -13.73 -10.75
CA PHE A 304 -3.03 -13.83 -9.61
C PHE A 304 -2.73 -12.69 -8.67
N PHE A 305 -3.77 -12.05 -8.16
CA PHE A 305 -3.62 -10.88 -7.31
C PHE A 305 -4.57 -10.91 -6.13
N ALA A 306 -4.10 -10.35 -5.02
CA ALA A 306 -4.91 -10.02 -3.86
C ALA A 306 -5.49 -8.61 -4.07
N ASP A 307 -6.81 -8.53 -4.19
CA ASP A 307 -7.56 -7.31 -4.44
C ASP A 307 -8.14 -6.84 -3.08
N SER A 308 -7.35 -6.04 -2.38
CA SER A 308 -7.41 -5.95 -0.91
C SER A 308 -8.70 -5.32 -0.41
N GLU A 309 -9.16 -4.24 -1.06
CA GLU A 309 -10.34 -3.48 -0.61
C GLU A 309 -11.65 -4.22 -0.85
N THR A 310 -11.67 -5.17 -1.79
CA THR A 310 -12.79 -6.10 -2.01
C THR A 310 -12.63 -7.41 -1.24
N SER A 311 -11.54 -7.56 -0.48
CA SER A 311 -11.20 -8.78 0.27
C SER A 311 -11.29 -10.03 -0.61
N SER A 312 -10.72 -9.95 -1.81
CA SER A 312 -10.84 -10.98 -2.83
C SER A 312 -9.50 -11.43 -3.39
N VAL A 313 -9.50 -12.61 -4.01
CA VAL A 313 -8.39 -13.13 -4.79
C VAL A 313 -8.89 -13.32 -6.21
N ARG A 314 -8.15 -12.77 -7.17
CA ARG A 314 -8.57 -12.67 -8.56
C ARG A 314 -7.43 -13.05 -9.49
N SER A 315 -7.76 -13.30 -10.75
CA SER A 315 -6.78 -13.58 -11.79
C SER A 315 -6.98 -12.68 -13.00
N ALA A 316 -5.90 -12.32 -13.66
CA ALA A 316 -5.89 -11.68 -14.97
C ALA A 316 -5.11 -12.57 -15.95
N ASP A 317 -5.67 -12.87 -17.11
CA ASP A 317 -4.92 -13.55 -18.17
C ASP A 317 -3.75 -12.67 -18.64
N ILE A 318 -2.58 -13.28 -18.90
CA ILE A 318 -1.44 -12.57 -19.51
C ILE A 318 -1.71 -12.27 -20.99
N ASP A 319 -2.54 -13.08 -21.65
CA ASP A 319 -3.02 -12.81 -23.00
C ASP A 319 -3.75 -11.44 -23.05
N PRO A 320 -3.33 -10.50 -23.90
CA PRO A 320 -3.98 -9.20 -24.06
C PRO A 320 -5.47 -9.26 -24.45
N ALA A 321 -5.92 -10.35 -25.08
CA ALA A 321 -7.32 -10.60 -25.40
C ALA A 321 -8.10 -11.29 -24.26
N GLY A 322 -7.42 -11.60 -23.17
CA GLY A 322 -7.96 -12.30 -22.02
C GLY A 322 -8.78 -11.39 -21.09
N ARG A 323 -8.95 -11.84 -19.85
CA ARG A 323 -9.89 -11.24 -18.91
C ARG A 323 -9.44 -11.31 -17.46
N VAL A 324 -10.04 -10.45 -16.66
CA VAL A 324 -10.05 -10.54 -15.20
C VAL A 324 -11.20 -11.44 -14.75
N GLN A 325 -10.93 -12.29 -13.76
CA GLN A 325 -11.90 -13.19 -13.14
C GLN A 325 -11.70 -13.26 -11.62
N THR A 326 -12.80 -13.27 -10.88
CA THR A 326 -12.80 -13.48 -9.44
C THR A 326 -12.73 -14.97 -9.10
N ILE A 327 -11.78 -15.33 -8.24
CA ILE A 327 -11.59 -16.69 -7.73
C ILE A 327 -12.40 -16.87 -6.45
N VAL A 328 -12.16 -16.02 -5.44
CA VAL A 328 -12.90 -15.95 -4.18
C VAL A 328 -13.04 -14.49 -3.73
N GLY A 329 -14.03 -14.19 -2.89
CA GLY A 329 -14.40 -12.82 -2.51
C GLY A 329 -15.61 -12.32 -3.30
N LEU A 330 -16.29 -11.28 -2.80
CA LEU A 330 -17.62 -10.90 -3.29
C LEU A 330 -17.79 -9.41 -3.59
N ASP A 331 -17.48 -8.52 -2.66
CA ASP A 331 -17.74 -7.07 -2.79
C ASP A 331 -16.94 -6.26 -1.75
N LEU A 332 -16.87 -4.94 -1.94
CA LEU A 332 -16.14 -3.97 -1.09
C LEU A 332 -16.49 -4.02 0.40
N PHE A 333 -17.71 -4.44 0.73
CA PHE A 333 -18.20 -4.53 2.12
C PHE A 333 -18.59 -5.94 2.53
N VAL A 334 -18.17 -6.96 1.75
CA VAL A 334 -18.44 -8.36 2.03
C VAL A 334 -17.14 -9.08 2.37
N PHE A 335 -16.71 -8.86 3.60
CA PHE A 335 -15.48 -9.38 4.20
C PHE A 335 -15.78 -10.19 5.47
N GLY A 336 -14.77 -10.86 6.01
CA GLY A 336 -14.87 -11.68 7.22
C GLY A 336 -13.85 -12.81 7.22
N ASP A 337 -14.07 -13.83 8.04
CA ASP A 337 -13.17 -14.99 8.14
C ASP A 337 -13.98 -16.29 8.01
N ALA A 338 -14.06 -16.82 6.79
CA ALA A 338 -14.80 -18.05 6.51
C ALA A 338 -14.10 -18.87 5.43
N ASP A 339 -13.85 -20.13 5.74
CA ASP A 339 -13.35 -21.12 4.81
C ASP A 339 -14.51 -21.75 4.04
N GLY A 340 -14.24 -22.30 2.86
CA GLY A 340 -15.26 -22.96 2.04
C GLY A 340 -15.00 -22.76 0.56
N SER A 341 -16.07 -22.77 -0.24
CA SER A 341 -16.02 -22.54 -1.68
C SER A 341 -16.95 -21.43 -2.14
N ASP A 342 -16.62 -20.89 -3.30
CA ASP A 342 -17.40 -19.89 -4.03
C ASP A 342 -17.77 -18.71 -3.13
N HIS A 343 -19.07 -18.47 -2.96
CA HIS A 343 -19.63 -17.30 -2.29
C HIS A 343 -19.65 -17.46 -0.77
N HIS A 344 -19.15 -18.56 -0.21
CA HIS A 344 -19.01 -18.75 1.24
C HIS A 344 -17.68 -18.26 1.78
N VAL A 345 -16.65 -18.19 0.93
CA VAL A 345 -15.33 -17.74 1.35
C VAL A 345 -15.41 -16.28 1.82
N ARG A 346 -14.80 -15.99 2.96
CA ARG A 346 -14.57 -14.63 3.44
C ARG A 346 -13.11 -14.45 3.81
N LEU A 347 -12.54 -13.36 3.31
CA LEU A 347 -11.23 -12.82 3.63
C LEU A 347 -11.41 -11.41 4.20
N GLN A 348 -10.34 -10.83 4.73
CA GLN A 348 -10.31 -9.46 5.22
C GLN A 348 -8.96 -8.82 4.85
N HIS A 349 -9.01 -7.94 3.85
CA HIS A 349 -7.88 -7.14 3.36
C HIS A 349 -6.58 -7.95 3.13
N PRO A 350 -6.61 -8.99 2.28
CA PRO A 350 -5.43 -9.79 1.99
C PRO A 350 -4.39 -8.98 1.21
N ILE A 351 -3.12 -8.99 1.63
CA ILE A 351 -2.05 -8.19 0.99
C ILE A 351 -0.99 -9.02 0.26
N GLY A 352 -0.68 -10.22 0.73
CA GLY A 352 0.35 -11.11 0.20
C GLY A 352 -0.27 -12.28 -0.51
N ILE A 353 0.34 -12.70 -1.62
CA ILE A 353 -0.05 -13.88 -2.40
C ILE A 353 1.20 -14.51 -3.02
N THR A 354 1.26 -15.84 -3.04
CA THR A 354 2.27 -16.59 -3.78
C THR A 354 1.67 -17.84 -4.40
N TYR A 355 2.14 -18.23 -5.58
CA TYR A 355 1.68 -19.40 -6.32
C TYR A 355 2.69 -20.54 -6.19
N HIS A 356 2.19 -21.75 -5.92
CA HIS A 356 2.98 -22.97 -5.99
C HIS A 356 2.09 -24.16 -6.35
N ASP A 357 2.45 -24.90 -7.40
CA ASP A 357 1.82 -26.16 -7.83
C ASP A 357 0.28 -26.15 -7.87
N GLY A 358 -0.29 -25.10 -8.47
CA GLY A 358 -1.74 -24.97 -8.64
C GLY A 358 -2.47 -24.38 -7.43
N VAL A 359 -1.75 -24.06 -6.36
CA VAL A 359 -2.28 -23.49 -5.11
C VAL A 359 -1.78 -22.05 -4.96
N LEU A 360 -2.66 -21.16 -4.51
CA LEU A 360 -2.30 -19.82 -4.09
C LEU A 360 -2.25 -19.80 -2.56
N TYR A 361 -1.16 -19.33 -1.97
CA TYR A 361 -1.09 -19.04 -0.54
C TYR A 361 -1.23 -17.54 -0.36
N ILE A 362 -2.18 -17.12 0.48
CA ILE A 362 -2.45 -15.72 0.76
C ILE A 362 -2.22 -15.40 2.23
N THR A 363 -1.79 -14.18 2.49
CA THR A 363 -1.85 -13.60 3.84
C THR A 363 -3.19 -12.87 3.97
N ASP A 364 -4.13 -13.50 4.66
CA ASP A 364 -5.43 -12.93 5.00
C ASP A 364 -5.26 -11.95 6.18
N THR A 365 -4.70 -10.78 5.86
CA THR A 365 -3.95 -9.90 6.77
C THR A 365 -4.72 -9.50 8.00
N TYR A 366 -5.95 -9.02 7.81
CA TYR A 366 -6.79 -8.50 8.91
C TYR A 366 -7.50 -9.61 9.67
N ASN A 367 -7.46 -10.85 9.16
CA ASN A 367 -7.84 -12.04 9.91
C ASN A 367 -6.64 -12.72 10.58
N HIS A 368 -5.43 -12.19 10.45
CA HIS A 368 -4.21 -12.75 11.04
C HIS A 368 -3.97 -14.22 10.69
N LYS A 369 -4.21 -14.58 9.41
CA LYS A 369 -4.15 -15.96 8.93
C LYS A 369 -3.39 -16.09 7.62
N ILE A 370 -2.79 -17.26 7.42
CA ILE A 370 -2.37 -17.71 6.09
C ILE A 370 -3.43 -18.69 5.60
N LYS A 371 -3.97 -18.43 4.41
CA LYS A 371 -4.93 -19.32 3.76
C LYS A 371 -4.38 -19.83 2.45
N ARG A 372 -4.76 -21.05 2.08
CA ARG A 372 -4.59 -21.56 0.72
C ARG A 372 -5.87 -21.35 -0.06
N VAL A 373 -5.76 -20.87 -1.29
CA VAL A 373 -6.84 -20.70 -2.25
C VAL A 373 -6.57 -21.65 -3.43
N LEU A 374 -7.59 -22.40 -3.82
CA LEU A 374 -7.55 -23.34 -4.93
C LEU A 374 -8.33 -22.73 -6.11
N PRO A 375 -7.66 -22.20 -7.14
CA PRO A 375 -8.35 -21.55 -8.27
C PRO A 375 -9.31 -22.47 -9.00
N ALA A 376 -8.94 -23.75 -9.17
CA ALA A 376 -9.74 -24.73 -9.91
C ALA A 376 -11.11 -25.01 -9.28
N THR A 377 -11.18 -24.97 -7.94
CA THR A 377 -12.41 -25.26 -7.18
C THR A 377 -12.99 -24.01 -6.51
N LYS A 378 -12.39 -22.84 -6.74
CA LYS A 378 -12.78 -21.56 -6.13
C LYS A 378 -12.97 -21.67 -4.61
N SER A 379 -12.04 -22.33 -3.93
CA SER A 379 -12.14 -22.60 -2.50
C SER A 379 -10.96 -22.02 -1.73
N ALA A 380 -11.18 -21.71 -0.45
CA ALA A 380 -10.16 -21.18 0.44
C ALA A 380 -10.23 -21.88 1.80
N PHE A 381 -9.06 -22.20 2.37
CA PHE A 381 -8.92 -22.87 3.65
C PHE A 381 -7.78 -22.29 4.46
N THR A 382 -7.99 -22.12 5.77
CA THR A 382 -6.96 -21.72 6.72
C THR A 382 -5.87 -22.78 6.77
N VAL A 383 -4.61 -22.34 6.69
CA VAL A 383 -3.42 -23.18 6.83
C VAL A 383 -2.74 -22.88 8.16
N LEU A 384 -2.61 -21.60 8.53
CA LEU A 384 -1.98 -21.15 9.77
C LEU A 384 -2.71 -19.91 10.31
N GLY A 385 -2.61 -19.72 11.63
CA GLY A 385 -3.08 -18.52 12.32
C GLY A 385 -4.37 -18.74 13.13
N THR A 386 -4.37 -18.28 14.38
CA THR A 386 -5.50 -18.45 15.31
C THR A 386 -6.59 -17.40 15.14
N GLY A 387 -6.38 -16.39 14.30
CA GLY A 387 -7.25 -15.22 14.20
C GLY A 387 -6.92 -14.10 15.19
N LYS A 388 -5.80 -14.21 15.93
CA LYS A 388 -5.33 -13.17 16.86
C LYS A 388 -3.94 -12.69 16.46
N PRO A 389 -3.63 -11.38 16.60
CA PRO A 389 -2.28 -10.88 16.38
C PRO A 389 -1.34 -11.36 17.49
N GLY A 390 -0.07 -11.56 17.16
CA GLY A 390 0.95 -11.94 18.15
C GLY A 390 2.25 -12.44 17.52
N HIS A 391 3.27 -12.60 18.37
CA HIS A 391 4.59 -13.12 17.99
C HIS A 391 4.77 -14.62 18.30
N VAL A 392 3.73 -15.26 18.83
CA VAL A 392 3.75 -16.70 19.16
C VAL A 392 3.04 -17.44 18.03
N GLU A 393 3.68 -18.46 17.48
CA GLU A 393 3.09 -19.34 16.47
C GLU A 393 1.71 -19.82 16.92
N GLY A 394 0.70 -19.55 16.10
CA GLY A 394 -0.62 -20.16 16.26
C GLY A 394 -0.54 -21.64 15.94
N ALA A 395 -1.18 -22.49 16.75
CA ALA A 395 -1.14 -23.94 16.58
C ALA A 395 -1.49 -24.37 15.14
N LEU A 396 -0.62 -25.21 14.57
CA LEU A 396 -0.80 -25.97 13.32
C LEU A 396 -2.05 -26.84 13.36
#